data_AF-A0A2V6I9C2-F1
#
_entry.id   AF-A0A2V6I9C2-F1
#
_cell.length_a   1.000
_cell.length_b   1.000
_cell.length_c   1.000
_cell.angle_alpha   90.00
_cell.angle_beta   90.00
_cell.angle_gamma   90.00
#
_symmetry.space_group_name_H-M   'P 1'
#
loop_
_entity.id
_entity.type
_entity.pdbx_description
1 polymer ?
#
loop_
_entity_poly.entity_id
_entity_poly.type
_entity_poly.pdbx_seq_one_letter_code
_entity_poly.pdbx_strand_id
1 'polypeptide(L)' 'MKIHPTAIVDPTAKISAGVAIGAYAVIGERVVIGERSTIESHVVIDPDVTIGSGNVIGPGAIIGTAPQDLSFS' A
#
# COMPACT_ATOMS: atom_id res chain seq x y z
N MET A 1 -4.20 6.14 13.17
CA MET A 1 -3.57 5.18 12.24
C MET A 1 -3.09 4.01 13.06
N LYS A 2 -3.16 2.79 12.51
CA LYS A 2 -2.64 1.59 13.18
C LYS A 2 -1.72 0.87 12.21
N ILE A 3 -0.43 1.18 12.30
CA ILE A 3 0.61 0.56 11.45
C ILE A 3 1.31 -0.49 12.31
N HIS A 4 1.33 -1.73 11.85
CA HIS A 4 2.05 -2.79 12.54
C HIS A 4 3.56 -2.46 12.59
N PRO A 5 4.27 -2.70 13.70
CA PRO A 5 5.69 -2.33 13.82
C PRO A 5 6.63 -2.96 12.79
N THR A 6 6.22 -4.08 12.17
CA THR A 6 6.99 -4.77 11.13
C THR A 6 6.60 -4.37 9.71
N ALA A 7 5.61 -3.51 9.52
CA ALA A 7 5.29 -2.97 8.20
C ALA A 7 6.42 -2.01 7.77
N ILE A 8 6.79 -2.07 6.50
CA ILE A 8 7.75 -1.16 5.89
C ILE A 8 6.94 -0.14 5.11
N VAL A 9 7.05 1.13 5.49
CA VAL A 9 6.34 2.24 4.85
C VAL A 9 7.37 3.28 4.46
N ASP A 10 7.45 3.57 3.18
CA ASP A 10 8.33 4.63 2.68
C ASP A 10 7.92 5.99 3.30
N PRO A 11 8.88 6.83 3.74
CA PRO A 11 8.58 8.11 4.37
C PRO A 11 7.84 9.10 3.45
N THR A 12 7.84 8.90 2.14
CA THR A 12 7.12 9.74 1.17
C THR A 12 5.67 9.30 0.97
N ALA A 13 5.27 8.15 1.50
CA ALA A 13 3.89 7.66 1.42
C ALA A 13 2.93 8.56 2.22
N LYS A 14 1.76 8.85 1.64
CA LYS A 14 0.71 9.68 2.23
C LYS A 14 -0.40 8.78 2.75
N ILE A 15 -0.36 8.51 4.05
CA ILE A 15 -1.34 7.66 4.73
C ILE A 15 -2.39 8.53 5.40
N SER A 16 -3.66 8.35 5.06
CA SER A 16 -4.76 9.16 5.61
C SER A 16 -5.25 8.66 6.98
N ALA A 17 -6.07 9.47 7.65
CA ALA A 17 -6.61 9.12 8.96
C ALA A 17 -7.42 7.80 8.93
N GLY A 18 -7.34 7.05 10.03
CA GLY A 18 -8.08 5.79 10.17
C GLY A 18 -7.53 4.61 9.37
N VAL A 19 -6.45 4.77 8.59
CA VAL A 19 -5.82 3.64 7.89
C VAL A 19 -5.20 2.64 8.89
N ALA A 20 -5.39 1.35 8.59
CA ALA A 20 -4.73 0.23 9.26
C ALA A 20 -3.81 -0.50 8.28
N ILE A 21 -2.58 -0.80 8.71
CA ILE A 21 -1.56 -1.50 7.91
C ILE A 21 -1.07 -2.72 8.70
N GLY A 22 -1.24 -3.89 8.11
CA GLY A 22 -0.91 -5.19 8.68
C GLY A 22 0.58 -5.50 8.73
N ALA A 23 0.92 -6.60 9.42
CA ALA A 23 2.30 -7.03 9.56
C ALA A 23 2.95 -7.32 8.20
N TYR A 24 4.21 -6.88 8.05
CA TYR A 24 5.03 -7.15 6.87
C TYR A 24 4.47 -6.63 5.54
N ALA A 25 3.48 -5.74 5.57
CA ALA A 25 3.10 -4.99 4.39
C ALA A 25 4.26 -4.07 3.97
N VAL A 26 4.43 -3.86 2.66
CA VAL A 26 5.44 -2.98 2.07
C VAL A 26 4.72 -1.91 1.26
N ILE A 27 4.89 -0.65 1.67
CA ILE A 27 4.28 0.50 1.02
C ILE A 27 5.37 1.36 0.39
N GLY A 28 5.38 1.44 -0.93
CA GLY A 28 6.39 2.13 -1.72
C GLY A 28 6.30 3.66 -1.70
N GLU A 29 7.25 4.28 -2.40
CA GLU A 29 7.37 5.73 -2.52
C GLU A 29 6.12 6.37 -3.14
N ARG A 30 5.75 7.56 -2.66
CA ARG A 30 4.65 8.40 -3.19
C ARG A 30 3.28 7.70 -3.24
N VAL A 31 3.13 6.54 -2.60
CA VAL A 31 1.83 5.88 -2.45
C VAL A 31 0.88 6.78 -1.68
N VAL A 32 -0.38 6.81 -2.11
CA VAL A 32 -1.46 7.52 -1.42
C VAL A 32 -2.51 6.52 -0.97
N ILE A 33 -2.86 6.52 0.32
CA ILE A 33 -3.91 5.67 0.87
C ILE A 33 -4.99 6.54 1.51
N GLY A 34 -6.20 6.47 0.95
CA GLY A 34 -7.39 7.18 1.43
C GLY A 34 -7.88 6.72 2.80
N GLU A 35 -8.74 7.51 3.41
CA GLU A 35 -9.20 7.32 4.79
C GLU A 35 -9.88 5.97 5.01
N ARG A 36 -9.76 5.45 6.24
CA ARG A 36 -10.46 4.22 6.69
C ARG A 36 -10.19 2.97 5.84
N SER A 37 -9.12 2.97 5.05
CA SER A 37 -8.70 1.79 4.31
C SER A 37 -7.91 0.83 5.20
N THR A 38 -8.03 -0.46 4.92
CA THR A 38 -7.30 -1.54 5.60
C THR A 38 -6.38 -2.22 4.60
N ILE A 39 -5.09 -2.23 4.91
CA ILE A 39 -4.06 -2.98 4.19
C ILE A 39 -3.68 -4.16 5.06
N GLU A 40 -3.95 -5.38 4.62
CA GLU A 40 -3.67 -6.58 5.42
C GLU A 40 -2.20 -7.01 5.34
N SER A 41 -1.86 -8.13 5.98
CA SER A 41 -0.47 -8.58 6.07
C SER A 41 0.12 -8.96 4.71
N HIS A 42 1.43 -8.75 4.55
CA HIS A 42 2.17 -9.09 3.33
C HIS A 42 1.67 -8.43 2.03
N VAL A 43 0.82 -7.41 2.10
CA VAL A 43 0.46 -6.61 0.93
C VAL A 43 1.68 -5.83 0.45
N VAL A 44 1.90 -5.79 -0.86
CA VAL A 44 2.91 -4.95 -1.51
C VAL A 44 2.20 -3.92 -2.37
N ILE A 45 2.47 -2.64 -2.12
CA ILE A 45 2.00 -1.53 -2.94
C ILE A 45 3.22 -0.81 -3.50
N ASP A 46 3.40 -0.92 -4.82
CA ASP A 46 4.53 -0.31 -5.54
C ASP A 46 4.38 1.22 -5.63
N PRO A 47 5.46 1.93 -6.00
CA PRO A 47 5.46 3.38 -6.07
C PRO A 47 4.34 3.97 -6.94
N ASP A 48 3.96 5.21 -6.63
CA ASP A 48 3.01 6.02 -7.41
C ASP A 48 1.56 5.47 -7.47
N VAL A 49 1.22 4.47 -6.65
CA VAL A 49 -0.15 3.96 -6.54
C VAL A 49 -1.02 4.87 -5.69
N THR A 50 -2.25 5.13 -6.15
CA THR A 50 -3.30 5.82 -5.39
C THR A 50 -4.44 4.86 -5.04
N ILE A 51 -4.66 4.64 -3.76
CA ILE A 51 -5.80 3.89 -3.21
C ILE A 51 -6.80 4.88 -2.63
N GLY A 52 -8.07 4.74 -3.02
CA GLY A 52 -9.18 5.54 -2.48
C GLY A 52 -9.49 5.27 -1.01
N SER A 53 -10.62 5.79 -0.52
CA SER A 53 -11.05 5.62 0.87
C SER A 53 -11.94 4.38 1.06
N GLY A 54 -11.90 3.78 2.25
CA GLY A 54 -12.77 2.66 2.64
C GLY A 54 -12.47 1.33 1.93
N ASN A 55 -11.26 1.19 1.38
CA ASN A 55 -10.86 -0.05 0.72
C ASN A 55 -10.37 -1.09 1.74
N VAL A 56 -10.53 -2.37 1.40
CA VAL A 56 -9.90 -3.49 2.11
C VAL A 56 -9.04 -4.24 1.11
N ILE A 57 -7.74 -4.29 1.34
CA ILE A 57 -6.78 -5.01 0.50
C ILE A 57 -6.33 -6.25 1.28
N GLY A 58 -6.75 -7.42 0.79
CA GLY A 58 -6.51 -8.71 1.44
C GLY A 58 -5.04 -9.14 1.44
N PRO A 59 -4.69 -10.19 2.20
CA PRO A 59 -3.30 -10.52 2.50
C PRO A 59 -2.55 -10.99 1.24
N GLY A 60 -1.30 -10.59 1.10
CA GLY A 60 -0.44 -10.99 -0.03
C GLY A 60 -0.81 -10.37 -1.38
N ALA A 61 -1.75 -9.43 -1.44
CA ALA A 61 -2.04 -8.69 -2.66
C ALA A 61 -0.82 -7.86 -3.09
N ILE A 62 -0.60 -7.77 -4.40
CA ILE A 62 0.46 -6.98 -5.02
C ILE A 62 -0.18 -5.98 -5.98
N ILE A 63 0.07 -4.69 -5.81
CA ILE A 63 -0.59 -3.60 -6.55
C ILE A 63 0.45 -2.63 -7.11
N GLY A 64 0.34 -2.32 -8.41
CA GLY A 64 1.14 -1.28 -9.06
C GLY A 64 2.45 -1.76 -9.69
N THR A 65 2.73 -3.06 -9.66
CA THR A 65 3.94 -3.62 -10.29
C THR A 65 4.00 -3.33 -11.77
N ALA A 66 5.23 -3.32 -12.30
CA ALA A 66 5.51 -3.13 -13.71
C ALA A 66 4.58 -3.99 -14.60
N PRO A 67 4.02 -3.40 -15.67
CA PRO A 67 3.27 -4.15 -16.66
C PRO A 67 4.08 -5.34 -17.19
N GLN A 68 3.41 -6.47 -17.42
CA GLN A 68 4.00 -7.63 -18.08
C GLN A 68 3.98 -7.46 -19.62
N ASP A 69 4.27 -6.25 -20.09
CA ASP A 69 4.37 -5.90 -21.50
C ASP A 69 5.84 -5.72 -21.87
N LEU A 70 6.30 -6.48 -22.86
CA LEU A 70 7.71 -6.45 -23.31
C LEU A 70 8.10 -5.11 -23.94
N SER A 71 7.14 -4.31 -24.37
CA SER A 71 7.37 -2.99 -24.96
C SER A 71 7.42 -1.85 -23.94
N PHE A 72 7.13 -2.15 -22.67
CA PHE A 72 7.13 -1.17 -21.59
C PHE A 72 8.57 -0.76 -21.22
N SER A 73 8.82 0.55 -21.18
CA SER A 73 10.13 1.17 -20.92
C SER A 73 10.02 2.34 -19.96
#